data_AF-A0A1Q7MPM1-F1
#
_entry.id   AF-A0A1Q7MPM1-F1
#
_cell.length_a   1.000
_cell.length_b   1.000
_cell.length_c   1.000
_cell.angle_alpha   90.00
_cell.angle_beta   90.00
_cell.angle_gamma   90.00
#
_symmetry.space_group_name_H-M   'P 1'
#
loop_
_entity.id
_entity.type
_entity.pdbx_description
1 polymer ?
#
loop_
_entity_poly.entity_id
_entity_poly.type
_entity_poly.pdbx_seq_one_letter_code
_entity_poly.pdbx_strand_id
1 'polypeptide(L)'
;MIVVSLFHPSRLISQFSPTVFEFLRQQVFVWLAVHVVQLFLIGPLGLTVWYLTEGLEGRFARASRAALIPFLVFYSALDSIVGIGTGMLVWQSLDFTGQQRAVAEQVIQRFYDSQFDPFPGLVILIGAIAWIVVCTGAGVALWRAGESRWVVVLMVLAGVLFGIYHPFPTGTVAMFCLLATVIMRERHLRTAGS
;
A
#
# COMPACT_ATOMS: atom_id res chain seq x y z
N MET A 1 1.39 -4.97 8.27
CA MET A 1 0.46 -4.62 7.17
C MET A 1 -0.80 -5.49 7.16
N ILE A 2 -0.71 -6.83 7.24
CA ILE A 2 -1.88 -7.75 7.21
C ILE A 2 -2.99 -7.35 8.19
N VAL A 3 -2.70 -7.27 9.50
CA VAL A 3 -3.71 -6.98 10.52
C VAL A 3 -4.36 -5.61 10.31
N VAL A 4 -3.57 -4.58 10.02
CA VAL A 4 -4.05 -3.21 9.78
C VAL A 4 -5.01 -3.16 8.59
N SER A 5 -4.70 -3.89 7.50
CA SER A 5 -5.55 -3.91 6.32
C SER A 5 -6.95 -4.48 6.60
N LEU A 6 -7.10 -5.41 7.55
CA LEU A 6 -8.40 -5.99 7.93
C LEU A 6 -9.33 -4.99 8.60
N PHE A 7 -8.77 -4.00 9.29
CA PHE A 7 -9.53 -2.93 9.96
C PHE A 7 -9.64 -1.66 9.11
N HIS A 8 -9.03 -1.62 7.92
CA HIS A 8 -9.07 -0.45 7.04
C HIS A 8 -10.49 -0.27 6.50
N PRO A 9 -11.15 0.88 6.77
CA PRO A 9 -12.49 1.10 6.26
C PRO A 9 -12.51 1.13 4.72
N SER A 10 -13.18 0.15 4.11
CA SER A 10 -13.19 -0.05 2.66
C SER A 10 -14.53 0.34 2.06
N ARG A 11 -14.50 1.31 1.13
CA ARG A 11 -15.67 1.70 0.31
C ARG A 11 -16.14 0.60 -0.64
N LEU A 12 -15.24 -0.30 -1.00
CA LEU A 12 -15.54 -1.48 -1.80
C LEU A 12 -16.56 -2.40 -1.10
N ILE A 13 -16.59 -2.37 0.23
CA ILE A 13 -17.46 -3.19 1.09
C ILE A 13 -18.64 -2.37 1.64
N SER A 14 -18.48 -1.06 1.77
CA SER A 14 -19.51 -0.12 2.24
C SER A 14 -20.09 0.69 1.08
N GLN A 15 -20.83 0.01 0.20
CA GLN A 15 -21.41 0.58 -1.03
C GLN A 15 -22.55 1.61 -0.81
N PHE A 16 -22.80 2.05 0.43
CA PHE A 16 -24.04 2.74 0.80
C PHE A 16 -23.89 4.22 1.18
N SER A 17 -22.67 4.78 1.15
CA SER A 17 -22.44 6.20 1.51
C SER A 17 -22.22 7.07 0.26
N PRO A 18 -23.04 8.10 0.03
CA PRO A 18 -22.97 8.92 -1.19
C PRO A 18 -21.73 9.84 -1.23
N THR A 19 -21.14 10.17 -0.08
CA THR A 19 -19.98 11.07 0.03
C THR A 19 -18.90 10.50 0.95
N VAL A 20 -17.67 11.02 0.83
CA VAL A 20 -16.53 10.65 1.70
C VAL A 20 -16.82 11.00 3.15
N PHE A 21 -17.46 12.14 3.36
CA PHE A 21 -17.85 12.57 4.69
C PHE A 21 -18.84 11.59 5.34
N GLU A 22 -19.93 11.23 4.67
CA GLU A 22 -20.91 10.27 5.23
C GLU A 22 -20.30 8.90 5.49
N PHE A 23 -19.38 8.48 4.62
CA PHE A 23 -18.64 7.23 4.81
C PHE A 23 -17.73 7.28 6.05
N LEU A 24 -16.99 8.37 6.24
CA LEU A 24 -15.96 8.45 7.28
C LEU A 24 -16.47 8.96 8.63
N ARG A 25 -17.55 9.73 8.69
CA ARG A 25 -17.95 10.44 9.93
C ARG A 25 -18.19 9.52 11.13
N GLN A 26 -18.56 8.25 10.90
CA GLN A 26 -18.78 7.26 11.97
C GLN A 26 -17.50 6.48 12.36
N GLN A 27 -16.44 6.58 11.57
CA GLN A 27 -15.25 5.72 11.65
C GLN A 27 -13.94 6.47 11.38
N VAL A 28 -13.96 7.80 11.46
CA VAL A 28 -12.82 8.67 11.13
C VAL A 28 -11.61 8.40 12.03
N PHE A 29 -11.85 8.02 13.29
CA PHE A 29 -10.81 7.59 14.22
C PHE A 29 -10.09 6.33 13.74
N VAL A 30 -10.84 5.32 13.31
CA VAL A 30 -10.28 4.07 12.79
C VAL A 30 -9.50 4.37 11.52
N TRP A 31 -10.08 5.15 10.60
CA TRP A 31 -9.42 5.62 9.39
C TRP A 31 -8.08 6.30 9.68
N LEU A 32 -8.05 7.30 10.57
CA LEU A 32 -6.80 7.98 10.92
C LEU A 32 -5.79 7.02 11.56
N ALA A 33 -6.25 6.16 12.48
CA ALA A 33 -5.39 5.19 13.14
C ALA A 33 -4.73 4.21 12.14
N VAL A 34 -5.49 3.64 11.19
CA VAL A 34 -4.89 2.72 10.22
C VAL A 34 -3.86 3.43 9.34
N HIS A 35 -4.09 4.68 8.90
CA HIS A 35 -3.11 5.39 8.06
C HIS A 35 -1.87 5.81 8.86
N VAL A 36 -2.00 6.27 10.10
CA VAL A 36 -0.84 6.55 10.97
C VAL A 36 0.00 5.29 11.22
N VAL A 37 -0.66 4.16 11.53
CA VAL A 37 0.05 2.89 11.71
C VAL A 37 0.64 2.40 10.38
N GLN A 38 -0.03 2.62 9.26
CA GLN A 38 0.45 2.25 7.93
C GLN A 38 1.73 3.00 7.54
N LEU A 39 1.83 4.30 7.85
CA LEU A 39 3.08 5.07 7.70
C LEU A 39 4.25 4.46 8.46
N PHE A 40 4.01 3.90 9.66
CA PHE A 40 5.06 3.19 10.38
C PHE A 40 5.40 1.85 9.71
N LEU A 41 4.38 1.10 9.28
CA LEU A 41 4.53 -0.24 8.73
C LEU A 41 5.11 -0.28 7.31
N ILE A 42 5.16 0.85 6.59
CA ILE A 42 5.74 0.91 5.25
C ILE A 42 7.26 0.69 5.27
N GLY A 43 7.94 1.14 6.34
CA GLY A 43 9.37 0.90 6.54
C GLY A 43 9.70 -0.59 6.64
N PRO A 44 9.10 -1.34 7.59
CA PRO A 44 9.23 -2.80 7.67
C PRO A 44 8.86 -3.54 6.39
N LEU A 45 7.88 -3.05 5.62
CA LEU A 45 7.57 -3.62 4.30
C LEU A 45 8.77 -3.50 3.34
N GLY A 46 9.37 -2.31 3.28
CA GLY A 46 10.59 -2.08 2.50
C GLY A 46 11.76 -2.95 2.97
N LEU A 47 11.96 -3.09 4.29
CA LEU A 47 12.98 -3.96 4.86
C LEU A 47 12.75 -5.44 4.50
N THR A 48 11.49 -5.89 4.45
CA THR A 48 11.15 -7.27 4.08
C THR A 48 11.59 -7.57 2.64
N VAL A 49 11.31 -6.67 1.71
CA VAL A 49 11.77 -6.82 0.32
C VAL A 49 13.30 -6.70 0.23
N TRP A 50 13.89 -5.76 0.97
CA TRP A 50 15.34 -5.63 1.02
C TRP A 50 16.00 -6.94 1.42
N TYR A 51 15.53 -7.54 2.52
CA TYR A 51 15.94 -8.84 3.03
C TYR A 51 15.78 -9.96 1.99
N LEU A 52 14.63 -10.04 1.32
CA LEU A 52 14.40 -11.03 0.26
C LEU A 52 15.44 -10.96 -0.86
N THR A 53 15.95 -9.77 -1.14
CA THR A 53 16.97 -9.59 -2.17
C THR A 53 18.39 -9.62 -1.63
N GLU A 54 18.60 -9.65 -0.32
CA GLU A 54 19.94 -9.59 0.29
C GLU A 54 20.83 -10.75 -0.17
N GLY A 55 22.12 -10.46 -0.38
CA GLY A 55 23.08 -11.43 -0.95
C GLY A 55 22.87 -11.78 -2.42
N LEU A 56 21.77 -11.33 -3.06
CA LEU A 56 21.55 -11.53 -4.50
C LEU A 56 22.27 -10.45 -5.31
N GLU A 57 22.98 -10.89 -6.35
CA GLU A 57 23.66 -10.03 -7.31
C GLU A 57 22.86 -9.84 -8.61
N GLY A 58 23.30 -8.90 -9.45
CA GLY A 58 22.74 -8.68 -10.79
C GLY A 58 21.79 -7.49 -10.91
N ARG A 59 21.32 -7.23 -12.14
CA ARG A 59 20.55 -6.02 -12.45
C ARG A 59 19.15 -5.99 -11.81
N PHE A 60 18.51 -7.14 -11.65
CA PHE A 60 17.13 -7.24 -11.14
C PHE A 60 17.07 -6.96 -9.63
N ALA A 61 17.98 -7.55 -8.84
CA ALA A 61 18.10 -7.26 -7.41
C ALA A 61 18.41 -5.77 -7.17
N ARG A 62 19.35 -5.19 -7.94
CA ARG A 62 19.69 -3.76 -7.86
C ARG A 62 18.50 -2.87 -8.22
N ALA A 63 17.79 -3.17 -9.30
CA ALA A 63 16.60 -2.42 -9.70
C ALA A 63 15.51 -2.47 -8.62
N SER A 64 15.26 -3.65 -8.04
CA SER A 64 14.31 -3.81 -6.93
C SER A 64 14.68 -2.93 -5.73
N ARG A 65 15.93 -2.99 -5.28
CA ARG A 65 16.39 -2.19 -4.13
C ARG A 65 16.37 -0.69 -4.42
N ALA A 66 16.75 -0.28 -5.63
CA ALA A 66 16.69 1.12 -6.04
C ALA A 66 15.24 1.63 -6.08
N ALA A 67 14.30 0.82 -6.59
CA ALA A 67 12.89 1.17 -6.68
C ALA A 67 12.17 1.20 -5.31
N LEU A 68 12.74 0.58 -4.26
CA LEU A 68 12.20 0.73 -2.90
C LEU A 68 12.21 2.19 -2.45
N ILE A 69 13.23 2.97 -2.80
CA ILE A 69 13.35 4.37 -2.38
C ILE A 69 12.16 5.21 -2.86
N PRO A 70 11.87 5.31 -4.18
CA PRO A 70 10.69 6.03 -4.64
C PRO A 70 9.40 5.39 -4.14
N PHE A 71 9.30 4.07 -4.03
CA PHE A 71 8.10 3.45 -3.46
C PHE A 71 7.81 3.96 -2.04
N LEU A 72 8.80 3.91 -1.14
CA LEU A 72 8.63 4.34 0.25
C LEU A 72 8.26 5.81 0.34
N VAL A 73 8.90 6.67 -0.46
CA VAL A 73 8.64 8.11 -0.48
C VAL A 73 7.23 8.42 -1.00
N PHE A 74 6.91 7.93 -2.20
CA PHE A 74 5.67 8.28 -2.88
C PHE A 74 4.44 7.59 -2.25
N TYR A 75 4.59 6.38 -1.73
CA TYR A 75 3.52 5.73 -0.96
C TYR A 75 3.24 6.48 0.34
N SER A 76 4.27 6.91 1.07
CA SER A 76 4.09 7.69 2.30
C SER A 76 3.42 9.04 2.02
N ALA A 77 3.77 9.69 0.90
CA ALA A 77 3.12 10.93 0.46
C ALA A 77 1.64 10.71 0.12
N LEU A 78 1.32 9.65 -0.62
CA LEU A 78 -0.07 9.24 -0.90
C LEU A 78 -0.86 9.03 0.41
N ASP A 79 -0.32 8.24 1.33
CA ASP A 79 -0.97 7.91 2.59
C ASP A 79 -1.21 9.15 3.47
N SER A 80 -0.26 10.09 3.45
CA SER A 80 -0.38 11.37 4.15
C SER A 80 -1.45 12.28 3.54
N ILE A 81 -1.52 12.37 2.21
CA ILE A 81 -2.46 13.25 1.51
C ILE A 81 -3.88 12.66 1.53
N VAL A 82 -4.05 11.46 0.95
CA VAL A 82 -5.38 10.87 0.74
C VAL A 82 -5.89 10.22 2.02
N GLY A 83 -5.03 9.52 2.75
CA GLY A 83 -5.38 8.91 4.03
C GLY A 83 -5.58 9.96 5.11
N ILE A 84 -4.48 10.46 5.66
CA ILE A 84 -4.50 11.34 6.83
C ILE A 84 -5.22 12.66 6.52
N GLY A 85 -4.91 13.31 5.40
CA GLY A 85 -5.52 14.59 5.00
C GLY A 85 -7.05 14.53 4.93
N THR A 86 -7.60 13.52 4.24
CA THR A 86 -9.06 13.32 4.17
C THR A 86 -9.67 13.08 5.56
N GLY A 87 -9.03 12.23 6.37
CA GLY A 87 -9.50 11.94 7.73
C GLY A 87 -9.52 13.19 8.61
N MET A 88 -8.50 14.03 8.53
CA MET A 88 -8.41 15.28 9.28
C MET A 88 -9.50 16.28 8.88
N LEU A 89 -9.77 16.43 7.58
CA LEU A 89 -10.85 17.32 7.11
C LEU A 89 -12.23 16.85 7.59
N VAL A 90 -12.49 15.53 7.58
CA VAL A 90 -13.73 14.96 8.12
C VAL A 90 -13.82 15.20 9.63
N TRP A 91 -12.75 14.91 10.37
CA TRP A 91 -12.70 15.11 11.82
C TRP A 91 -13.03 16.56 12.20
N GLN A 92 -12.40 17.52 11.53
CA GLN A 92 -12.59 18.94 11.80
C GLN A 92 -13.99 19.46 11.44
N SER A 93 -14.78 18.66 10.71
CA SER A 93 -16.11 19.05 10.23
C SER A 93 -17.25 18.29 10.92
N LEU A 94 -16.96 17.48 11.95
CA LEU A 94 -17.97 16.63 12.60
C LEU A 94 -19.08 17.43 13.29
N ASP A 95 -18.74 18.60 13.83
CA ASP A 95 -19.64 19.51 14.54
C ASP A 95 -20.32 20.54 13.62
N PHE A 96 -19.90 20.64 12.35
CA PHE A 96 -20.48 21.58 11.40
C PHE A 96 -21.94 21.22 11.13
N THR A 97 -22.79 22.23 10.93
CA THR A 97 -24.22 22.06 10.63
C THR A 97 -24.68 22.99 9.50
N GLY A 98 -25.87 22.75 8.96
CA GLY A 98 -26.48 23.59 7.92
C GLY A 98 -25.57 23.81 6.70
N GLN A 99 -25.47 25.06 6.25
CA GLN A 99 -24.66 25.44 5.09
C GLN A 99 -23.17 25.13 5.28
N GLN A 100 -22.65 25.27 6.50
CA GLN A 100 -21.24 24.99 6.79
C GLN A 100 -20.89 23.52 6.53
N ARG A 101 -21.78 22.59 6.95
CA ARG A 101 -21.63 21.17 6.66
C ARG A 101 -21.66 20.91 5.15
N ALA A 102 -22.64 21.47 4.45
CA ALA A 102 -22.78 21.27 3.00
C ALA A 102 -21.53 21.71 2.22
N VAL A 103 -20.91 22.83 2.61
CA VAL A 103 -19.65 23.29 2.01
C VAL A 103 -18.49 22.36 2.35
N ALA A 104 -18.36 21.95 3.61
CA ALA A 104 -17.29 21.05 4.04
C ALA A 104 -17.35 19.69 3.32
N GLU A 105 -18.54 19.10 3.16
CA GLU A 105 -18.73 17.86 2.43
C GLU A 105 -18.26 17.96 0.97
N GLN A 106 -18.57 19.08 0.29
CA GLN A 106 -18.11 19.32 -1.08
C GLN A 106 -16.59 19.48 -1.16
N VAL A 107 -15.98 20.21 -0.23
CA VAL A 107 -14.52 20.40 -0.18
C VAL A 107 -13.81 19.08 0.11
N ILE A 108 -14.29 18.30 1.08
CA ILE A 108 -13.75 16.97 1.43
C ILE A 108 -13.85 16.03 0.22
N GLN A 109 -14.99 16.02 -0.46
CA GLN A 109 -15.20 15.17 -1.63
C GLN A 109 -14.22 15.56 -2.76
N ARG A 110 -14.12 16.85 -3.08
CA ARG A 110 -13.16 17.33 -4.09
C ARG A 110 -11.70 17.04 -3.71
N PHE A 111 -11.35 17.21 -2.44
CA PHE A 111 -10.01 16.91 -1.95
C PHE A 111 -9.69 15.41 -2.12
N TYR A 112 -10.62 14.53 -1.75
CA TYR A 112 -10.45 13.09 -1.93
C TYR A 112 -10.36 12.71 -3.41
N ASP A 113 -11.22 13.25 -4.26
CA ASP A 113 -11.24 12.95 -5.71
C ASP A 113 -10.01 13.51 -6.44
N SER A 114 -9.35 14.53 -5.87
CA SER A 114 -8.12 15.10 -6.44
C SER A 114 -6.97 14.09 -6.56
N GLN A 115 -7.07 12.93 -5.90
CA GLN A 115 -6.16 11.80 -6.12
C GLN A 115 -6.09 11.35 -7.59
N PHE A 116 -7.13 11.64 -8.38
CA PHE A 116 -7.19 11.36 -9.81
C PHE A 116 -6.78 12.56 -10.69
N ASP A 117 -6.53 13.73 -10.10
CA ASP A 117 -6.04 14.90 -10.83
C ASP A 117 -4.58 14.72 -11.25
N PRO A 118 -4.09 15.46 -12.27
CA PRO A 118 -2.76 15.23 -12.83
C PRO A 118 -1.62 15.23 -11.80
N PHE A 119 -1.61 16.17 -10.85
CA PHE A 119 -0.49 16.31 -9.92
C PHE A 119 -0.53 15.26 -8.78
N PRO A 120 -1.60 15.11 -7.98
CA PRO A 120 -1.66 14.01 -7.00
C PRO A 120 -1.65 12.64 -7.67
N GLY A 121 -2.24 12.50 -8.86
CA GLY A 121 -2.22 11.28 -9.66
C GLY A 121 -0.79 10.86 -10.07
N LEU A 122 0.12 11.81 -10.32
CA LEU A 122 1.53 11.50 -10.56
C LEU A 122 2.21 10.90 -9.33
N VAL A 123 1.89 11.36 -8.13
CA VAL A 123 2.43 10.79 -6.88
C VAL A 123 2.03 9.32 -6.76
N ILE A 124 0.75 9.02 -7.01
CA ILE A 124 0.21 7.66 -6.99
C ILE A 124 0.86 6.80 -8.07
N LEU A 125 0.94 7.32 -9.29
CA LEU A 125 1.50 6.59 -10.44
C LEU A 125 2.96 6.21 -10.19
N ILE A 126 3.79 7.14 -9.70
CA ILE A 126 5.20 6.87 -9.40
C ILE A 126 5.32 5.80 -8.31
N GLY A 127 4.53 5.92 -7.22
CA GLY A 127 4.51 4.92 -6.15
C GLY A 127 4.11 3.53 -6.64
N ALA A 128 3.06 3.45 -7.46
CA ALA A 128 2.56 2.19 -8.02
C ALA A 128 3.57 1.55 -8.99
N ILE A 129 4.15 2.32 -9.91
CA ILE A 129 5.19 1.84 -10.83
C ILE A 129 6.41 1.35 -10.05
N ALA A 130 6.87 2.13 -9.06
CA ALA A 130 7.98 1.75 -8.21
C ALA A 130 7.70 0.42 -7.49
N TRP A 131 6.50 0.22 -6.93
CA TRP A 131 6.10 -1.03 -6.29
C TRP A 131 6.11 -2.23 -7.26
N ILE A 132 5.63 -2.04 -8.49
CA ILE A 132 5.67 -3.08 -9.52
C ILE A 132 7.12 -3.45 -9.86
N VAL A 133 8.01 -2.46 -10.01
CA VAL A 133 9.45 -2.70 -10.27
C VAL A 133 10.10 -3.42 -9.09
N VAL A 134 9.77 -3.04 -7.85
CA VAL A 134 10.21 -3.73 -6.63
C VAL A 134 9.83 -5.20 -6.69
N CYS A 135 8.54 -5.50 -6.88
CA CYS A 135 8.04 -6.86 -6.82
C CYS A 135 8.56 -7.74 -7.96
N THR A 136 8.54 -7.22 -9.19
CA THR A 136 9.02 -7.95 -10.38
C THR A 136 10.55 -8.15 -10.34
N GLY A 137 11.30 -7.13 -9.92
CA GLY A 137 12.76 -7.20 -9.77
C GLY A 137 13.18 -8.23 -8.72
N ALA A 138 12.57 -8.21 -7.54
CA ALA A 138 12.82 -9.18 -6.48
C ALA A 138 12.43 -10.61 -6.91
N GLY A 139 11.24 -10.80 -7.48
CA GLY A 139 10.78 -12.11 -7.95
C GLY A 139 11.72 -12.73 -9.00
N VAL A 140 12.14 -11.94 -10.00
CA VAL A 140 13.08 -12.42 -11.04
C VAL A 140 14.47 -12.69 -10.46
N ALA A 141 14.95 -11.86 -9.54
CA ALA A 141 16.24 -12.09 -8.87
C ALA A 141 16.25 -13.39 -8.08
N LEU A 142 15.19 -13.65 -7.30
CA LEU A 142 15.01 -14.87 -6.53
C LEU A 142 14.99 -16.10 -7.44
N TRP A 143 14.17 -16.09 -8.50
CA TRP A 143 14.11 -17.19 -9.46
C TRP A 143 15.47 -17.49 -10.11
N ARG A 144 16.21 -16.46 -10.49
CA ARG A 144 17.56 -16.61 -11.08
C ARG A 144 18.60 -17.12 -10.08
N ALA A 145 18.34 -16.97 -8.78
CA ALA A 145 19.16 -17.52 -7.72
C ALA A 145 18.82 -19.00 -7.40
N GLY A 146 17.93 -19.64 -8.18
CA GLY A 146 17.56 -21.04 -8.00
C GLY A 146 16.26 -21.27 -7.23
N GLU A 147 15.55 -20.21 -6.82
CA GLU A 147 14.25 -20.35 -6.18
C GLU A 147 13.17 -20.89 -7.11
N SER A 148 12.10 -21.43 -6.52
CA SER A 148 10.94 -21.91 -7.27
C SER A 148 10.28 -20.81 -8.10
N ARG A 149 9.80 -21.15 -9.30
CA ARG A 149 9.00 -20.25 -10.16
C ARG A 149 7.77 -19.67 -9.46
N TRP A 150 7.24 -20.33 -8.43
CA TRP A 150 6.12 -19.84 -7.64
C TRP A 150 6.43 -18.54 -6.90
N VAL A 151 7.70 -18.29 -6.55
CA VAL A 151 8.13 -17.01 -5.95
C VAL A 151 7.84 -15.85 -6.91
N VAL A 152 8.06 -16.03 -8.22
CA VAL A 152 7.73 -15.00 -9.22
C VAL A 152 6.23 -14.72 -9.22
N VAL A 153 5.41 -15.78 -9.23
CA VAL A 153 3.94 -15.65 -9.24
C VAL A 153 3.47 -14.90 -8.00
N LEU A 154 3.93 -15.29 -6.82
CA LEU A 154 3.56 -14.65 -5.56
C LEU A 154 4.00 -13.18 -5.52
N MET A 155 5.22 -12.88 -5.97
CA MET A 155 5.70 -11.50 -6.02
C MET A 155 4.93 -10.64 -7.03
N VAL A 156 4.59 -11.17 -8.21
CA VAL A 156 3.74 -10.46 -9.18
C VAL A 156 2.35 -10.21 -8.61
N LEU A 157 1.74 -11.19 -7.94
CA LEU A 157 0.45 -11.01 -7.26
C LEU A 157 0.53 -9.96 -6.15
N ALA A 158 1.60 -9.98 -5.35
CA ALA A 158 1.84 -8.95 -4.33
C ALA A 158 1.98 -7.54 -4.95
N GLY A 159 2.67 -7.44 -6.08
CA GLY A 159 2.82 -6.20 -6.85
C GLY A 159 1.48 -5.65 -7.34
N VAL A 160 0.73 -6.48 -8.08
CA VAL A 160 -0.52 -6.08 -8.74
C VAL A 160 -1.63 -5.80 -7.71
N LEU A 161 -1.84 -6.70 -6.76
CA LEU A 161 -2.97 -6.59 -5.82
C LEU A 161 -2.81 -5.38 -4.90
N PHE A 162 -1.61 -5.12 -4.39
CA PHE A 162 -1.35 -3.95 -3.56
C PHE A 162 -1.34 -2.65 -4.38
N GLY A 163 -0.82 -2.69 -5.60
CA GLY A 163 -0.75 -1.52 -6.49
C GLY A 163 -2.11 -1.03 -6.99
N ILE A 164 -3.07 -1.93 -7.20
CA ILE A 164 -4.43 -1.56 -7.63
C ILE A 164 -5.23 -0.95 -6.48
N TYR A 165 -5.22 -1.61 -5.32
CA TYR A 165 -6.00 -1.19 -4.15
C TYR A 165 -5.36 -1.80 -2.89
N HIS A 166 -4.89 -0.95 -1.99
CA HIS A 166 -4.23 -1.42 -0.76
C HIS A 166 -5.19 -1.77 0.41
N PRO A 167 -6.43 -1.24 0.50
CA PRO A 167 -7.36 -1.69 1.53
C PRO A 167 -7.79 -3.15 1.34
N PHE A 168 -8.43 -3.71 2.37
CA PHE A 168 -9.01 -5.05 2.29
C PHE A 168 -10.06 -5.13 1.15
N PRO A 169 -10.05 -6.21 0.35
CA PRO A 169 -9.28 -7.45 0.53
C PRO A 169 -7.92 -7.52 -0.17
N THR A 170 -7.70 -6.70 -1.21
CA THR A 170 -6.58 -6.89 -2.15
C THR A 170 -5.22 -6.67 -1.50
N GLY A 171 -5.05 -5.65 -0.67
CA GLY A 171 -3.78 -5.44 0.05
C GLY A 171 -3.49 -6.55 1.06
N THR A 172 -4.52 -7.10 1.70
CA THR A 172 -4.36 -8.25 2.62
C THR A 172 -3.83 -9.47 1.88
N VAL A 173 -4.42 -9.80 0.73
CA VAL A 173 -3.96 -10.91 -0.12
C VAL A 173 -2.53 -10.67 -0.60
N ALA A 174 -2.20 -9.43 -1.03
CA ALA A 174 -0.85 -9.08 -1.43
C ALA A 174 0.19 -9.33 -0.32
N MET A 175 -0.14 -8.97 0.91
CA MET A 175 0.75 -9.19 2.06
C MET A 175 0.91 -10.68 2.39
N PHE A 176 -0.12 -11.50 2.21
CA PHE A 176 0.00 -12.95 2.32
C PHE A 176 0.88 -13.55 1.22
N CYS A 177 0.78 -13.06 -0.01
CA CYS A 177 1.69 -13.47 -1.09
C CYS A 177 3.16 -13.14 -0.74
N LEU A 178 3.42 -11.96 -0.18
CA LEU A 178 4.77 -11.59 0.25
C LEU A 178 5.28 -12.49 1.40
N LEU A 179 4.44 -12.75 2.40
CA LEU A 179 4.77 -13.66 3.50
C LEU A 179 5.10 -15.07 3.00
N ALA A 180 4.31 -15.59 2.07
CA ALA A 180 4.56 -16.89 1.45
C ALA A 180 5.92 -16.91 0.73
N THR A 181 6.28 -15.84 0.02
CA THR A 181 7.61 -15.71 -0.61
C THR A 181 8.74 -15.76 0.42
N VAL A 182 8.61 -15.05 1.55
CA VAL A 182 9.60 -15.08 2.65
C VAL A 182 9.77 -16.50 3.18
N ILE A 183 8.67 -17.19 3.46
CA ILE A 183 8.72 -18.58 3.96
C ILE A 183 9.39 -19.51 2.95
N MET A 184 9.12 -19.35 1.65
CA MET A 184 9.76 -20.14 0.60
C MET A 184 11.27 -19.90 0.55
N ARG A 185 11.69 -18.62 0.58
CA ARG A 185 13.11 -18.24 0.58
C ARG A 185 13.86 -18.82 1.78
N GLU A 186 13.28 -18.70 2.97
CA GLU A 186 13.84 -19.28 4.20
C GLU A 186 14.05 -20.78 4.11
N ARG A 187 13.07 -21.51 3.55
CA ARG A 187 13.17 -22.95 3.37
C ARG A 187 14.26 -23.32 2.38
N HIS A 188 14.34 -22.61 1.26
CA HIS A 188 15.36 -22.86 0.24
C HIS A 188 16.78 -22.66 0.79
N LEU A 189 17.02 -21.58 1.54
CA LEU A 189 18.31 -21.31 2.17
C LEU A 189 18.73 -22.42 3.15
N ARG A 190 17.78 -22.96 3.94
CA ARG A 190 18.06 -24.07 4.87
C ARG A 190 18.42 -25.37 4.14
N THR A 191 17.78 -25.65 3.01
CA THR A 191 18.07 -26.86 2.21
C THR A 191 19.34 -26.74 1.38
N ALA A 192 19.75 -25.53 1.02
CA ALA A 192 20.98 -25.29 0.25
C ALA A 192 22.25 -25.29 1.12
N GLY A 193 22.12 -25.04 2.43
CA GLY A 193 23.21 -25.06 3.40
C GLY A 193 23.45 -26.40 4.10
N SER A 194 22.61 -27.41 3.85
CA SER A 194 22.75 -28.80 4.33
C SER A 194 23.36 -29.69 3.28
#